data_AF-A0A023AVC0-F1
#
_entry.id   AF-A0A023AVC0-F1
#
_cell.length_a   1.000
_cell.length_b   1.000
_cell.length_c   1.000
_cell.angle_alpha   90.00
_cell.angle_beta   90.00
_cell.angle_gamma   90.00
#
_symmetry.space_group_name_H-M   'P 1'
#
loop_
_entity.id
_entity.type
_entity.pdbx_description
1 polymer ?
#
loop_
_entity_poly.entity_id
_entity_poly.type
_entity_poly.pdbx_seq_one_letter_code
_entity_poly.pdbx_strand_id
1 'polypeptide(L)'
;MRICGNYVPLNAHLVGNSYPLPNIQDTLQRAAQGRYFAKIDLTKSFWQIPLAPESRPLTAFYGVRGLYEYTRVPFGLKVAPAIFQSTTDRVIKEFSTWAIPYVDDVAVIGATYEECKERITKLCEKLEAKKFTINYDKSVVEPQTQLEFLGHLICSGHVTIHPHHAETICKLPIPETSAELHSFLGFGNCFRRFIPRYAELVAPLYKVLKREPYHLAAAEKESGYKRLSPRYHHYILSIATHH
;
A
#
# COMPACT_ATOMS: atom_id res chain seq x y z
N MET A 1 23.68 -2.39 -0.15
CA MET A 1 23.71 -0.91 -0.08
C MET A 1 22.79 -0.36 -1.17
N ARG A 2 21.88 0.60 -0.87
CA ARG A 2 20.96 1.21 -1.85
C ARG A 2 21.32 2.69 -2.00
N ILE A 3 21.52 3.15 -3.23
CA ILE A 3 21.77 4.57 -3.49
C ILE A 3 20.42 5.32 -3.43
N CYS A 4 20.32 6.29 -2.53
CA CYS A 4 19.13 7.11 -2.34
C CYS A 4 19.52 8.60 -2.44
N GLY A 5 19.11 9.29 -3.50
CA GLY A 5 19.30 10.73 -3.62
C GLY A 5 18.36 11.48 -2.66
N ASN A 6 18.87 12.53 -1.99
CA ASN A 6 18.02 13.41 -1.19
C ASN A 6 17.32 14.44 -2.09
N TYR A 7 16.12 14.08 -2.57
CA TYR A 7 15.31 14.94 -3.42
C TYR A 7 14.29 15.80 -2.66
N VAL A 8 14.37 15.90 -1.32
CA VAL A 8 13.46 16.75 -0.54
C VAL A 8 13.44 18.21 -1.05
N PRO A 9 14.59 18.86 -1.34
CA PRO A 9 14.59 20.23 -1.87
C PRO A 9 13.99 20.33 -3.27
N LEU A 10 14.29 19.36 -4.14
CA LEU A 10 13.73 19.31 -5.49
C LEU A 10 12.21 19.13 -5.46
N ASN A 11 11.73 18.23 -4.61
CA ASN A 11 10.30 17.96 -4.44
C ASN A 11 9.50 19.20 -4.03
N ALA A 12 10.09 20.15 -3.31
CA ALA A 12 9.40 21.41 -2.97
C ALA A 12 9.08 22.26 -4.23
N HIS A 13 9.90 22.15 -5.27
CA HIS A 13 9.79 22.97 -6.49
C HIS A 13 9.13 22.24 -7.66
N LEU A 14 9.04 20.91 -7.61
CA LEU A 14 8.34 20.14 -8.64
C LEU A 14 6.85 20.47 -8.65
N VAL A 15 6.30 20.76 -9.83
CA VAL A 15 4.84 20.80 -10.02
C VAL A 15 4.30 19.39 -9.79
N GLY A 16 3.27 19.26 -8.96
CA GLY A 16 2.65 17.97 -8.70
C GLY A 16 2.08 17.35 -9.97
N ASN A 17 2.26 16.05 -10.16
CA ASN A 17 1.53 15.33 -11.20
C ASN A 17 0.09 15.15 -10.73
N SER A 18 -0.87 15.68 -11.48
CA SER A 18 -2.30 15.63 -11.16
C SER A 18 -2.93 14.27 -11.46
N TYR A 19 -2.17 13.28 -11.93
CA TYR A 19 -2.70 11.94 -12.14
C TYR A 19 -3.20 11.37 -10.80
N PRO A 20 -4.51 11.10 -10.67
CA PRO A 20 -5.08 10.68 -9.40
C PRO A 20 -4.62 9.25 -9.12
N LEU A 21 -3.92 9.06 -8.00
CA LEU A 21 -3.73 7.71 -7.49
C LEU A 21 -5.09 7.16 -7.04
N PRO A 22 -5.43 5.92 -7.43
CA PRO A 22 -6.65 5.28 -6.97
C PRO A 22 -6.72 5.29 -5.45
N ASN A 23 -7.91 5.49 -4.89
CA ASN A 23 -8.10 5.27 -3.46
C ASN A 23 -7.86 3.79 -3.15
N ILE A 24 -7.04 3.49 -2.14
CA ILE A 24 -6.73 2.11 -1.74
C ILE A 24 -8.02 1.31 -1.49
N GLN A 25 -9.04 1.94 -0.89
CA GLN A 25 -10.28 1.25 -0.54
C GLN A 25 -11.13 0.90 -1.74
N ASP A 26 -11.28 1.83 -2.68
CA ASP A 26 -12.01 1.56 -3.91
C ASP A 26 -11.28 0.51 -4.75
N THR A 27 -9.95 0.54 -4.74
CA THR A 27 -9.08 -0.45 -5.41
C THR A 27 -9.29 -1.85 -4.83
N LEU A 28 -9.27 -1.97 -3.50
CA LEU A 28 -9.50 -3.24 -2.80
C LEU A 28 -10.92 -3.77 -3.03
N GLN A 29 -11.94 -2.89 -2.99
CA GLN A 29 -13.33 -3.28 -3.23
C GLN A 29 -13.57 -3.76 -4.66
N ARG A 30 -12.93 -3.10 -5.63
CA ARG A 30 -12.95 -3.54 -7.03
C ARG A 30 -12.25 -4.88 -7.19
N ALA A 31 -11.14 -5.11 -6.49
CA ALA A 31 -10.45 -6.40 -6.49
C ALA A 31 -11.33 -7.50 -5.88
N ALA A 32 -11.99 -7.24 -4.76
CA ALA A 32 -12.88 -8.20 -4.10
C ALA A 32 -14.10 -8.63 -4.93
N GLN A 33 -14.40 -8.00 -6.09
CA GLN A 33 -15.46 -8.47 -6.98
C GLN A 33 -15.13 -9.79 -7.70
N GLY A 34 -13.86 -10.22 -7.70
CA GLY A 34 -13.42 -11.51 -8.23
C GLY A 34 -13.78 -12.71 -7.35
N ARG A 35 -13.62 -13.91 -7.88
CA ARG A 35 -13.67 -15.18 -7.12
C ARG A 35 -12.30 -15.83 -6.99
N TYR A 36 -11.52 -15.76 -8.07
CA TYR A 36 -10.14 -16.18 -8.14
C TYR A 36 -9.24 -14.97 -8.38
N PHE A 37 -8.08 -15.00 -7.75
CA PHE A 37 -7.18 -13.87 -7.66
C PHE A 37 -5.76 -14.30 -8.01
N ALA A 38 -5.06 -13.45 -8.73
CA ALA A 38 -3.63 -13.54 -8.97
C ALA A 38 -3.01 -12.14 -8.84
N LYS A 39 -1.69 -12.06 -8.71
CA LYS A 39 -0.97 -10.79 -8.55
C LYS A 39 0.32 -10.78 -9.33
N ILE A 40 0.58 -9.68 -10.01
CA ILE A 40 1.90 -9.34 -10.55
C ILE A 40 2.50 -8.22 -9.72
N ASP A 41 3.71 -8.44 -9.19
CA ASP A 41 4.59 -7.38 -8.66
C ASP A 41 5.49 -6.94 -9.81
N LEU A 42 5.34 -5.69 -10.24
CA LEU A 42 6.28 -5.06 -11.14
C LEU A 42 7.52 -4.68 -10.34
N THR A 43 8.70 -4.92 -10.92
CA THR A 43 9.94 -4.53 -10.27
C THR A 43 9.90 -3.03 -10.02
N LYS A 44 9.92 -2.64 -8.73
CA LYS A 44 9.68 -1.27 -8.21
C LYS A 44 10.63 -0.18 -8.71
N SER A 45 11.45 -0.46 -9.70
CA SER A 45 12.33 0.53 -10.28
C SER A 45 11.51 1.41 -11.22
N PHE A 46 11.13 2.59 -10.71
CA PHE A 46 10.82 3.77 -11.54
C PHE A 46 11.83 3.98 -12.70
N TRP A 47 12.99 3.33 -12.61
CA TRP A 47 14.04 3.22 -13.62
C TRP A 47 13.57 2.61 -14.94
N GLN A 48 12.41 1.96 -14.98
CA GLN A 48 11.79 1.51 -16.23
C GLN A 48 11.28 2.70 -17.06
N ILE A 49 10.95 3.82 -16.40
CA ILE A 49 10.38 5.02 -17.04
C ILE A 49 11.52 5.97 -17.42
N PRO A 50 11.71 6.28 -18.72
CA PRO A 50 12.71 7.26 -19.13
C PRO A 50 12.36 8.66 -18.66
N LEU A 51 13.38 9.38 -18.21
CA LEU A 51 13.28 10.82 -17.99
C LEU A 51 13.45 11.56 -19.31
N ALA A 52 12.58 12.54 -19.52
CA ALA A 52 12.76 13.54 -20.56
C ALA A 52 14.17 14.16 -20.46
N PRO A 53 14.91 14.32 -21.57
CA PRO A 53 16.27 14.85 -21.55
C PRO A 53 16.42 16.15 -20.75
N GLU A 54 15.41 17.02 -20.81
CA GLU A 54 15.36 18.33 -20.16
C GLU A 54 15.22 18.22 -18.63
N SER A 55 14.67 17.11 -18.13
CA SER A 55 14.48 16.85 -16.70
C SER A 55 15.66 16.14 -16.04
N ARG A 56 16.61 15.61 -16.82
CA ARG A 56 17.75 14.84 -16.28
C ARG A 56 18.68 15.68 -15.39
N PRO A 57 19.04 16.93 -15.74
CA PRO A 57 19.91 17.75 -14.88
C PRO A 57 19.31 18.04 -13.50
N LEU A 58 17.99 18.05 -13.37
CA LEU A 58 17.30 18.22 -12.08
C LEU A 58 17.56 17.04 -11.13
N THR A 59 17.95 15.89 -11.66
CA THR A 59 18.23 14.67 -10.90
C THR A 59 19.73 14.46 -10.64
N ALA A 60 20.54 15.49 -10.83
CA ALA A 60 21.98 15.40 -10.65
C ALA A 60 22.36 15.06 -9.19
N PHE A 61 23.35 14.19 -9.01
CA PHE A 61 23.90 13.82 -7.72
C PHE A 61 25.42 13.63 -7.81
N TYR A 62 26.12 13.92 -6.71
CA TYR A 62 27.56 13.68 -6.61
C TYR A 62 27.83 12.21 -6.27
N GLY A 63 28.57 11.54 -7.14
CA GLY A 63 29.15 10.22 -6.91
C GLY A 63 30.66 10.31 -6.66
N VAL A 64 31.27 9.16 -6.40
CA VAL A 64 32.71 9.03 -6.10
C VAL A 64 33.66 9.59 -7.17
N ARG A 65 33.21 9.71 -8.42
CA ARG A 65 34.03 10.15 -9.57
C ARG A 65 33.48 11.38 -10.29
N GLY A 66 32.51 12.08 -9.70
CA GLY A 66 31.97 13.31 -10.29
C GLY A 66 30.45 13.43 -10.17
N LEU A 67 29.89 14.34 -10.96
CA LEU A 67 28.46 14.60 -11.05
C LEU A 67 27.81 13.59 -12.03
N TYR A 68 26.74 12.95 -11.59
CA TYR A 68 25.96 12.02 -12.38
C TYR A 68 24.52 12.49 -12.45
N GLU A 69 23.82 12.18 -13.55
CA GLU A 69 22.41 12.45 -13.74
C GLU A 69 21.66 11.16 -14.03
N TYR A 70 20.39 11.09 -13.62
CA TYR A 70 19.57 9.94 -13.97
C TYR A 70 18.97 10.10 -15.36
N THR A 71 19.01 9.04 -16.16
CA THR A 71 18.32 8.94 -17.46
C THR A 71 16.92 8.36 -17.35
N ARG A 72 16.58 7.84 -16.17
CA ARG A 72 15.31 7.18 -15.82
C ARG A 72 14.82 7.72 -14.48
N VAL A 73 13.53 7.63 -14.18
CA VAL A 73 12.97 8.25 -12.97
C VAL A 73 13.63 7.66 -11.71
N PRO A 74 14.34 8.46 -10.88
CA PRO A 74 14.96 7.97 -9.67
C PRO A 74 13.94 7.81 -8.54
N PHE A 75 14.31 7.01 -7.55
CA PHE A 75 13.58 6.96 -6.28
C PHE A 75 13.66 8.31 -5.56
N GLY A 76 12.60 8.65 -4.82
CA GLY A 76 12.56 9.85 -3.97
C GLY A 76 11.90 11.06 -4.62
N LEU A 77 11.56 11.03 -5.91
CA LEU A 77 10.75 12.07 -6.54
C LEU A 77 9.27 11.93 -6.14
N LYS A 78 8.64 13.01 -5.67
CA LYS A 78 7.24 13.01 -5.22
C LYS A 78 6.24 12.64 -6.32
N VAL A 79 6.61 12.86 -7.58
CA VAL A 79 5.77 12.60 -8.76
C VAL A 79 5.90 11.18 -9.30
N ALA A 80 6.91 10.42 -8.87
CA ALA A 80 7.22 9.12 -9.46
C ALA A 80 6.06 8.10 -9.37
N PRO A 81 5.34 7.95 -8.23
CA PRO A 81 4.20 7.03 -8.15
C PRO A 81 3.09 7.36 -9.14
N ALA A 82 2.76 8.64 -9.31
CA ALA A 82 1.71 9.09 -10.21
C ALA A 82 2.07 8.86 -11.69
N ILE A 83 3.35 9.08 -12.05
CA ILE A 83 3.84 8.76 -13.40
C ILE A 83 3.79 7.25 -13.65
N PHE A 84 4.20 6.44 -12.66
CA PHE A 84 4.18 5.00 -12.78
C PHE A 84 2.76 4.46 -12.94
N GLN A 85 1.84 4.88 -12.05
CA GLN A 85 0.42 4.54 -12.16
C GLN A 85 -0.15 4.93 -13.53
N SER A 86 0.06 6.17 -13.99
CA SER A 86 -0.42 6.60 -15.31
C SER A 86 0.15 5.75 -16.46
N THR A 87 1.39 5.29 -16.34
CA THR A 87 2.04 4.47 -17.37
C THR A 87 1.44 3.06 -17.37
N THR A 88 1.33 2.44 -16.20
CA THR A 88 0.72 1.13 -16.03
C THR A 88 -0.72 1.13 -16.55
N ASP A 89 -1.54 2.11 -16.14
CA ASP A 89 -2.94 2.25 -16.56
C ASP A 89 -3.07 2.36 -18.09
N ARG A 90 -2.15 3.08 -18.75
CA ARG A 90 -2.14 3.17 -20.22
C ARG A 90 -1.76 1.86 -20.89
N VAL A 91 -0.79 1.13 -20.34
CA VAL A 91 -0.29 -0.13 -20.89
C VAL A 91 -1.34 -1.24 -20.81
N ILE A 92 -2.06 -1.32 -19.70
CA ILE A 92 -3.04 -2.38 -19.43
C ILE A 92 -4.49 -1.92 -19.58
N LYS A 93 -4.72 -0.77 -20.25
CA LYS A 93 -6.06 -0.15 -20.39
C LYS A 93 -7.12 -1.12 -20.91
N GLU A 94 -6.76 -1.97 -21.88
CA GLU A 94 -7.63 -3.00 -22.44
C GLU A 94 -8.06 -4.08 -21.43
N PHE A 95 -7.29 -4.25 -20.35
CA PHE A 95 -7.55 -5.21 -19.28
C PHE A 95 -8.18 -4.56 -18.05
N SER A 96 -8.55 -3.28 -18.12
CA SER A 96 -9.10 -2.50 -16.99
C SER A 96 -10.37 -3.07 -16.37
N THR A 97 -11.06 -4.04 -16.98
CA THR A 97 -12.20 -4.69 -16.32
C THR A 97 -11.78 -5.75 -15.30
N TRP A 98 -10.57 -6.31 -15.42
CA TRP A 98 -10.12 -7.44 -14.60
C TRP A 98 -8.68 -7.34 -14.08
N ALA A 99 -7.89 -6.39 -14.57
CA ALA A 99 -6.59 -6.01 -14.05
C ALA A 99 -6.72 -4.70 -13.27
N ILE A 100 -6.27 -4.73 -12.02
CA ILE A 100 -6.48 -3.67 -11.03
C ILE A 100 -5.09 -3.23 -10.55
N PRO A 101 -4.49 -2.24 -11.24
CA PRO A 101 -3.17 -1.74 -10.92
C PRO A 101 -3.20 -0.79 -9.73
N TYR A 102 -2.19 -0.87 -8.89
CA TYR A 102 -1.87 0.09 -7.85
C TYR A 102 -0.36 0.25 -7.76
N VAL A 103 0.14 1.32 -8.38
CA VAL A 103 1.56 1.62 -8.56
C VAL A 103 2.29 0.39 -9.13
N ASP A 104 3.06 -0.32 -8.30
CA ASP A 104 3.88 -1.47 -8.70
C ASP A 104 3.11 -2.80 -8.68
N ASP A 105 2.01 -2.89 -7.95
CA ASP A 105 1.23 -4.13 -7.83
C ASP A 105 0.05 -4.14 -8.81
N VAL A 106 -0.20 -5.27 -9.48
CA VAL A 106 -1.38 -5.46 -10.33
C VAL A 106 -2.13 -6.71 -9.89
N ALA A 107 -3.32 -6.53 -9.31
CA ALA A 107 -4.21 -7.64 -9.02
C ALA A 107 -4.98 -8.05 -10.28
N VAL A 108 -5.13 -9.35 -10.48
CA VAL A 108 -5.93 -9.96 -11.55
C VAL A 108 -7.08 -10.73 -10.91
N ILE A 109 -8.28 -10.51 -11.42
CA ILE A 109 -9.49 -11.18 -10.94
C ILE A 109 -10.10 -12.06 -12.02
N GLY A 110 -10.73 -13.17 -11.63
CA GLY A 110 -11.49 -14.08 -12.49
C GLY A 110 -12.70 -14.67 -11.77
N ALA A 111 -13.71 -15.09 -12.53
CA ALA A 111 -14.88 -15.80 -12.00
C ALA A 111 -14.59 -17.31 -11.82
N THR A 112 -13.72 -17.89 -12.65
CA THR A 112 -13.19 -19.24 -12.50
C THR A 112 -11.67 -19.23 -12.40
N TYR A 113 -11.11 -20.35 -11.96
CA TYR A 113 -9.66 -20.55 -11.89
C TYR A 113 -9.01 -20.41 -13.27
N GLU A 114 -9.59 -21.05 -14.29
CA GLU A 114 -9.09 -21.07 -15.67
C GLU A 114 -9.12 -19.68 -16.30
N GLU A 115 -10.21 -18.94 -16.08
CA GLU A 115 -10.33 -17.57 -16.57
C GLU A 115 -9.25 -16.66 -15.94
N CYS A 116 -9.03 -16.80 -14.63
CA CYS A 116 -7.99 -16.03 -13.94
C CYS A 116 -6.59 -16.39 -14.48
N LYS A 117 -6.34 -17.69 -14.74
CA LYS A 117 -5.08 -18.20 -15.30
C LYS A 117 -4.82 -17.72 -16.73
N GLU A 118 -5.86 -17.63 -17.54
CA GLU A 118 -5.76 -17.05 -18.88
C GLU A 118 -5.46 -15.54 -18.81
N ARG A 119 -6.17 -14.81 -17.94
CA ARG A 119 -5.99 -13.36 -17.75
C ARG A 119 -4.58 -13.00 -17.26
N ILE A 120 -4.05 -13.73 -16.28
CA ILE A 120 -2.70 -13.49 -15.77
C ILE A 120 -1.65 -13.73 -16.87
N THR A 121 -1.83 -14.77 -17.69
CA THR A 121 -0.93 -15.07 -18.82
C THR A 121 -0.93 -13.92 -19.84
N LYS A 122 -2.12 -13.45 -20.26
CA LYS A 122 -2.26 -12.31 -21.17
C LYS A 122 -1.64 -11.02 -20.61
N LEU A 123 -1.80 -10.80 -19.30
CA LEU A 123 -1.21 -9.64 -18.63
C LEU A 123 0.32 -9.71 -18.66
N CYS A 124 0.92 -10.86 -18.33
CA CYS A 124 2.37 -11.05 -18.38
C CYS A 124 2.93 -10.79 -19.79
N GLU A 125 2.34 -11.41 -20.81
CA GLU A 125 2.74 -11.22 -22.21
C GLU A 125 2.70 -9.74 -22.62
N LYS A 126 1.65 -9.02 -22.23
CA LYS A 126 1.51 -7.59 -22.53
C LYS A 126 2.56 -6.74 -21.85
N LEU A 127 2.83 -7.00 -20.58
CA LEU A 127 3.81 -6.27 -19.78
C LEU A 127 5.23 -6.49 -20.34
N GLU A 128 5.59 -7.74 -20.63
CA GLU A 128 6.88 -8.10 -21.21
C GLU A 128 7.06 -7.50 -22.62
N ALA A 129 6.02 -7.52 -23.46
CA ALA A 129 6.03 -6.87 -24.77
C ALA A 129 6.24 -5.34 -24.67
N LYS A 130 5.83 -4.72 -23.56
CA LYS A 130 6.08 -3.31 -23.25
C LYS A 130 7.36 -3.08 -22.44
N LYS A 131 8.20 -4.10 -22.29
CA LYS A 131 9.50 -4.08 -21.58
C LYS A 131 9.36 -3.78 -20.09
N PHE A 132 8.21 -4.09 -19.50
CA PHE A 132 8.07 -4.09 -18.05
C PHE A 132 8.79 -5.31 -17.47
N THR A 133 9.48 -5.12 -16.34
CA THR A 133 10.16 -6.21 -15.63
C THR A 133 9.26 -6.74 -14.52
N ILE A 134 8.78 -7.97 -14.67
CA ILE A 134 7.98 -8.67 -13.67
C ILE A 134 8.90 -9.30 -12.63
N ASN A 135 8.54 -9.13 -11.36
CA ASN A 135 9.21 -9.79 -10.25
C ASN A 135 8.43 -11.06 -9.89
N TYR A 136 8.78 -12.16 -10.55
CA TYR A 136 8.09 -13.43 -10.39
C TYR A 136 8.16 -13.98 -8.95
N ASP A 137 9.25 -13.72 -8.22
CA ASP A 137 9.42 -14.17 -6.82
C ASP A 137 8.42 -13.53 -5.85
N LYS A 138 7.94 -12.32 -6.15
CA LYS A 138 6.92 -11.62 -5.34
C LYS A 138 5.53 -11.65 -5.96
N SER A 139 5.43 -12.18 -7.17
CA SER A 139 4.16 -12.34 -7.88
C SER A 139 3.48 -13.63 -7.41
N VAL A 140 2.15 -13.63 -7.49
CA VAL A 140 1.31 -14.80 -7.25
C VAL A 140 0.62 -15.11 -8.57
N VAL A 141 1.29 -15.91 -9.42
CA VAL A 141 0.82 -16.20 -10.79
C VAL A 141 -0.19 -17.35 -10.83
N GLU A 142 -0.18 -18.20 -9.81
CA GLU A 142 -1.13 -19.30 -9.68
C GLU A 142 -2.41 -18.78 -9.01
N PRO A 143 -3.59 -18.91 -9.64
CA PRO A 143 -4.82 -18.36 -9.08
C PRO A 143 -5.21 -18.97 -7.72
N GLN A 144 -5.59 -18.10 -6.79
CA GLN A 144 -6.02 -18.46 -5.43
C GLN A 144 -7.41 -17.91 -5.14
N THR A 145 -8.12 -18.47 -4.16
CA THR A 145 -9.41 -17.95 -3.68
C THR A 145 -9.27 -16.84 -2.64
N GLN A 146 -8.05 -16.62 -2.15
CA GLN A 146 -7.66 -15.53 -1.27
C GLN A 146 -6.31 -14.99 -1.70
N LEU A 147 -6.08 -13.68 -1.64
CA LEU A 147 -4.83 -13.06 -2.06
C LEU A 147 -4.44 -11.91 -1.14
N GLU A 148 -3.16 -11.80 -0.80
CA GLU A 148 -2.64 -10.60 -0.15
C GLU A 148 -2.36 -9.48 -1.17
N PHE A 149 -3.08 -8.37 -1.03
CA PHE A 149 -2.98 -7.20 -1.89
C PHE A 149 -3.07 -5.90 -1.06
N LEU A 150 -2.10 -5.00 -1.24
CA LEU A 150 -2.02 -3.70 -0.54
C LEU A 150 -2.09 -3.79 1.00
N GLY A 151 -1.52 -4.85 1.60
CA GLY A 151 -1.55 -5.08 3.05
C GLY A 151 -2.89 -5.62 3.59
N HIS A 152 -3.78 -6.04 2.69
CA HIS A 152 -5.07 -6.64 3.00
C HIS A 152 -5.17 -8.04 2.40
N LEU A 153 -6.00 -8.88 2.99
CA LEU A 153 -6.39 -10.15 2.39
C LEU A 153 -7.71 -9.93 1.65
N ILE A 154 -7.72 -10.21 0.34
CA ILE A 154 -8.93 -10.15 -0.48
C ILE A 154 -9.48 -11.55 -0.72
N CYS A 155 -10.79 -11.67 -0.57
CA CYS A 155 -11.57 -12.89 -0.81
C CYS A 155 -12.83 -12.48 -1.60
N SER A 156 -13.56 -13.43 -2.17
CA SER A 156 -14.77 -13.13 -2.96
C SER A 156 -15.79 -12.30 -2.15
N GLY A 157 -16.00 -11.05 -2.54
CA GLY A 157 -16.91 -10.09 -1.88
C GLY A 157 -16.40 -9.50 -0.57
N HIS A 158 -15.21 -9.88 -0.11
CA HIS A 158 -14.70 -9.52 1.21
C HIS A 158 -13.27 -9.00 1.17
N VAL A 159 -13.00 -7.97 1.96
CA VAL A 159 -11.65 -7.46 2.22
C VAL A 159 -11.42 -7.55 3.70
N THR A 160 -10.30 -8.12 4.13
CA THR A 160 -9.96 -8.28 5.54
C THR A 160 -8.53 -7.78 5.80
N ILE A 161 -8.15 -7.70 7.07
CA ILE A 161 -6.80 -7.27 7.45
C ILE A 161 -5.88 -8.49 7.38
N HIS A 162 -4.66 -8.31 6.84
CA HIS A 162 -3.68 -9.38 6.87
C HIS A 162 -3.37 -9.79 8.34
N PRO A 163 -3.37 -11.09 8.69
CA PRO A 163 -3.19 -11.55 10.08
C PRO A 163 -1.93 -11.00 10.77
N HIS A 164 -0.84 -10.82 10.02
CA HIS A 164 0.38 -10.22 10.57
C HIS A 164 0.19 -8.79 11.07
N HIS A 165 -0.60 -7.96 10.38
CA HIS A 165 -0.91 -6.61 10.84
C HIS A 165 -1.83 -6.65 12.06
N ALA A 166 -2.78 -7.59 12.09
CA ALA A 166 -3.61 -7.84 13.27
C ALA A 166 -2.76 -8.15 14.50
N GLU A 167 -1.82 -9.09 14.37
CA GLU A 167 -0.90 -9.46 15.44
C GLU A 167 -0.02 -8.29 15.87
N THR A 168 0.48 -7.52 14.92
CA THR A 168 1.33 -6.36 15.21
C THR A 168 0.57 -5.36 16.08
N ILE A 169 -0.68 -5.02 15.72
CA ILE A 169 -1.54 -4.14 16.54
C ILE A 169 -1.70 -4.71 17.96
N CYS A 170 -1.90 -6.02 18.09
CA CYS A 170 -2.08 -6.67 19.39
C CYS A 170 -0.82 -6.62 20.26
N LYS A 171 0.37 -6.65 19.64
CA LYS A 171 1.67 -6.67 20.32
C LYS A 171 2.24 -5.26 20.55
N LEU A 172 1.58 -4.19 20.10
CA LEU A 172 2.07 -2.83 20.28
C LEU A 172 2.12 -2.44 21.77
N PRO A 173 3.27 -1.92 22.26
CA PRO A 173 3.40 -1.48 23.64
C PRO A 173 2.46 -0.31 23.93
N ILE A 174 2.08 -0.15 25.19
CA ILE A 174 1.28 1.00 25.63
C ILE A 174 2.11 2.27 25.37
N PRO A 175 1.61 3.26 24.61
CA PRO A 175 2.37 4.45 24.30
C PRO A 175 2.67 5.25 25.57
N GLU A 176 3.93 5.59 25.80
CA GLU A 176 4.40 6.35 26.96
C GLU A 176 4.55 7.84 26.66
N THR A 177 4.55 8.20 25.38
CA THR A 177 4.66 9.59 24.91
C THR A 177 3.49 9.99 24.01
N SER A 178 3.25 11.30 23.87
CA SER A 178 2.24 11.84 22.96
C SER A 178 2.53 11.47 21.49
N ALA A 179 3.81 11.42 21.10
CA ALA A 179 4.23 11.00 19.77
C ALA A 179 3.90 9.52 19.51
N GLU A 180 4.15 8.64 20.48
CA GLU A 180 3.78 7.21 20.37
C GLU A 180 2.27 7.03 20.29
N LEU A 181 1.49 7.78 21.09
CA LEU A 181 0.03 7.71 21.04
C LEU A 181 -0.51 8.21 19.70
N HIS A 182 0.05 9.28 19.16
CA HIS A 182 -0.30 9.79 17.84
C HIS A 182 0.00 8.75 16.75
N SER A 183 1.16 8.09 16.81
CA SER A 183 1.54 7.00 15.90
C SER A 183 0.58 5.81 15.98
N PHE A 184 0.25 5.37 17.21
CA PHE A 184 -0.72 4.29 17.45
C PHE A 184 -2.10 4.61 16.85
N LEU A 185 -2.62 5.82 17.10
CA LEU A 185 -3.91 6.26 16.57
C LEU A 185 -3.90 6.36 15.04
N GLY A 186 -2.80 6.86 14.46
CA GLY A 186 -2.60 6.91 13.01
C GLY A 186 -2.63 5.51 12.39
N PHE A 187 -1.92 4.55 12.98
CA PHE A 187 -1.89 3.17 12.51
C PHE A 187 -3.26 2.48 12.62
N GLY A 188 -3.96 2.65 13.75
CA GLY A 188 -5.30 2.10 13.93
C GLY A 188 -6.32 2.69 12.94
N ASN A 189 -6.16 3.95 12.54
CA ASN A 189 -7.08 4.62 11.62
C ASN A 189 -7.06 3.99 10.21
N CYS A 190 -5.95 3.38 9.79
CA CYS A 190 -5.85 2.61 8.55
C CYS A 190 -6.85 1.44 8.51
N PHE A 191 -7.21 0.90 9.68
CA PHE A 191 -8.05 -0.29 9.82
C PHE A 191 -9.46 0.01 10.37
N ARG A 192 -9.81 1.30 10.58
CA ARG A 192 -11.04 1.73 11.25
C ARG A 192 -12.33 1.08 10.73
N ARG A 193 -12.41 0.75 9.43
CA ARG A 193 -13.61 0.19 8.80
C ARG A 193 -13.91 -1.24 9.26
N PHE A 194 -12.87 -1.96 9.67
CA PHE A 194 -12.94 -3.33 10.15
C PHE A 194 -13.23 -3.37 11.65
N ILE A 195 -13.36 -2.22 12.31
CA ILE A 195 -13.52 -2.15 13.76
C ILE A 195 -14.84 -1.47 14.04
N PRO A 196 -15.88 -2.23 14.43
CA PRO A 196 -17.17 -1.66 14.79
C PRO A 196 -17.01 -0.59 15.87
N ARG A 197 -17.66 0.57 15.66
CA ARG A 197 -17.63 1.71 16.59
C ARG A 197 -16.21 2.20 16.90
N TYR A 198 -15.27 2.08 15.95
CA TYR A 198 -13.88 2.54 16.10
C TYR A 198 -13.77 3.94 16.71
N ALA A 199 -14.55 4.90 16.21
CA ALA A 199 -14.52 6.29 16.69
C ALA A 199 -14.81 6.40 18.19
N GLU A 200 -15.76 5.61 18.70
CA GLU A 200 -16.10 5.59 20.12
C GLU A 200 -15.00 4.93 20.96
N LEU A 201 -14.38 3.87 20.42
CA LEU A 201 -13.28 3.17 21.08
C LEU A 201 -12.07 4.10 21.26
N VAL A 202 -11.70 4.87 20.24
CA VAL A 202 -10.51 5.74 20.28
C VAL A 202 -10.76 7.14 20.85
N ALA A 203 -12.01 7.56 21.04
CA ALA A 203 -12.35 8.89 21.56
C ALA A 203 -11.66 9.24 22.90
N PRO A 204 -11.54 8.34 23.89
CA PRO A 204 -10.80 8.62 25.12
C PRO A 204 -9.31 8.89 24.87
N LEU A 205 -8.70 8.16 23.93
CA LEU A 205 -7.29 8.32 23.59
C LEU A 205 -7.01 9.67 22.93
N TYR A 206 -7.89 10.12 22.03
CA TYR A 206 -7.79 11.47 21.44
C TYR A 206 -7.97 12.59 22.48
N LYS A 207 -8.72 12.37 23.57
CA LYS A 207 -8.81 13.32 24.69
C LYS A 207 -7.50 13.41 25.46
N VAL A 208 -6.85 12.27 25.72
CA VAL A 208 -5.55 12.23 26.41
C VAL A 208 -4.45 12.86 25.56
N LEU A 209 -4.46 12.63 24.24
CA LEU A 209 -3.49 13.21 23.31
C LEU A 209 -3.48 14.75 23.32
N LYS A 210 -4.61 15.39 23.65
CA LYS A 210 -4.76 16.85 23.70
C LYS A 210 -4.42 17.48 25.06
N ARG A 211 -4.03 16.69 26.07
CA ARG A 211 -3.68 17.21 27.40
C ARG A 211 -2.23 17.69 27.44
N GLU A 212 -1.98 18.79 28.16
CA GLU A 212 -0.63 19.23 28.52
C GLU A 212 -0.49 19.40 30.04
N PRO A 213 0.54 18.80 30.67
CA PRO A 213 1.49 17.85 30.09
C PRO A 213 0.81 16.51 29.75
N TYR A 214 1.32 15.82 28.73
CA TYR A 214 0.84 14.49 28.37
C TYR A 214 1.07 13.52 29.53
N HIS A 215 0.00 12.89 30.01
CA HIS A 215 0.09 11.83 31.00
C HIS A 215 -1.06 10.84 30.82
N LEU A 216 -0.73 9.58 30.55
CA LEU A 216 -1.67 8.47 30.61
C LEU A 216 -1.79 8.02 32.07
N ALA A 217 -2.92 8.33 32.72
CA ALA A 217 -3.18 7.84 34.08
C ALA A 217 -3.24 6.29 34.10
N ALA A 218 -2.88 5.65 35.21
CA ALA A 218 -2.90 4.19 35.33
C ALA A 218 -4.29 3.59 35.01
N ALA A 219 -5.36 4.24 35.44
CA ALA A 219 -6.73 3.88 35.10
C ALA A 219 -7.07 4.01 33.60
N GLU A 220 -6.43 4.93 32.87
CA GLU A 220 -6.61 5.12 31.43
C GLU A 220 -5.79 4.11 30.61
N LYS A 221 -4.59 3.73 31.10
CA LYS A 221 -3.80 2.59 30.58
C LYS A 221 -4.59 1.27 30.70
N GLU A 222 -5.28 1.07 31.81
CA GLU A 222 -6.04 -0.14 32.10
C GLU A 222 -7.46 -0.15 31.50
N SER A 223 -8.12 0.99 31.37
CA SER A 223 -9.50 1.05 30.83
C SER A 223 -9.58 1.27 29.32
N GLY A 224 -8.69 2.09 28.74
CA GLY A 224 -8.66 2.35 27.30
C GLY A 224 -7.87 1.25 26.60
N TYR A 225 -6.57 1.16 26.89
CA TYR A 225 -5.66 0.31 26.14
C TYR A 225 -5.94 -1.20 26.32
N LYS A 226 -6.16 -1.68 27.55
CA LYS A 226 -6.55 -3.10 27.78
C LYS A 226 -8.00 -3.42 27.40
N ARG A 227 -8.91 -2.45 27.15
CA ARG A 227 -10.22 -2.76 26.53
C ARG A 227 -10.14 -2.75 25.02
N LEU A 228 -9.34 -1.84 24.45
CA LEU A 228 -9.07 -1.80 23.02
C LEU A 228 -8.31 -3.04 22.56
N SER A 229 -7.20 -3.41 23.19
CA SER A 229 -6.33 -4.51 22.72
C SER A 229 -7.08 -5.86 22.56
N PRO A 230 -7.84 -6.38 23.55
CA PRO A 230 -8.60 -7.62 23.42
C PRO A 230 -9.84 -7.50 22.53
N ARG A 231 -10.50 -6.33 22.46
CA ARG A 231 -11.64 -6.12 21.55
C ARG A 231 -11.16 -5.98 20.10
N TYR A 232 -10.04 -5.32 19.88
CA TYR A 232 -9.36 -5.29 18.58
C TYR A 232 -8.94 -6.70 18.21
N HIS A 233 -8.35 -7.46 19.14
CA HIS A 233 -8.02 -8.87 18.93
C HIS A 233 -9.27 -9.68 18.54
N HIS A 234 -10.37 -9.59 19.28
CA HIS A 234 -11.60 -10.31 18.98
C HIS A 234 -12.24 -9.89 17.65
N TYR A 235 -12.36 -8.60 17.38
CA TYR A 235 -12.94 -8.11 16.12
C TYR A 235 -12.05 -8.43 14.93
N ILE A 236 -10.73 -8.23 15.04
CA ILE A 236 -9.80 -8.50 13.94
C ILE A 236 -9.66 -10.01 13.72
N LEU A 237 -9.60 -10.84 14.76
CA LEU A 237 -9.65 -12.29 14.61
C LEU A 237 -11.00 -12.76 14.06
N SER A 238 -12.13 -12.19 14.48
CA SER A 238 -13.45 -12.55 13.91
C SER A 238 -13.52 -12.24 12.42
N ILE A 239 -12.86 -11.16 11.98
CA ILE A 239 -12.77 -10.77 10.57
C ILE A 239 -11.78 -11.65 9.80
N ALA A 240 -10.71 -12.11 10.46
CA ALA A 240 -9.74 -13.03 9.85
C ALA A 240 -10.20 -14.50 9.83
N THR A 241 -11.15 -14.89 10.70
CA THR A 241 -11.62 -16.28 10.86
C THR A 241 -13.00 -16.55 10.28
N HIS A 242 -13.77 -15.52 9.89
CA HIS A 242 -15.01 -15.70 9.14
C HIS A 242 -14.72 -15.83 7.65
N HIS A 243 -14.31 -17.03 7.26
CA HIS A 243 -14.28 -17.55 5.88
C HIS A 243 -14.94 -18.91 5.86
#